data_AF-A0A3B0Y3Y9-F1
#
_entry.id   AF-A0A3B0Y3Y9-F1
#
_cell.length_a   1.000
_cell.length_b   1.000
_cell.length_c   1.000
_cell.angle_alpha   90.00
_cell.angle_beta   90.00
_cell.angle_gamma   90.00
#
_symmetry.space_group_name_H-M   'P 1'
#
loop_
_entity.id
_entity.type
_entity.pdbx_description
1 polymer ?
#
loop_
_entity_poly.entity_id
_entity_poly.type
_entity_poly.pdbx_seq_one_letter_code
_entity_poly.pdbx_strand_id
1 'polypeptide(L)'
;MANFLNKKRFKTKKSTISVAAGLPAGKYIFQLSVIDNDGNISQPAQLKVEIVRSPIITEPVITGPVLLGPGISVPGITTDI
;
A
#
# COMPACT_ATOMS: atom_id res chain seq x y z
N MET A 1 14.53 8.51 -9.05
CA MET A 1 13.75 7.97 -7.91
C MET A 1 14.72 7.27 -6.96
N ALA A 2 14.70 7.54 -5.66
CA ALA A 2 15.53 6.82 -4.68
C ALA A 2 14.92 5.44 -4.41
N ASN A 3 15.76 4.39 -4.49
CA ASN A 3 15.39 3.02 -4.12
C ASN A 3 16.11 2.65 -2.83
N PHE A 4 15.36 2.55 -1.73
CA PHE A 4 15.88 2.26 -0.40
C PHE A 4 16.05 0.74 -0.13
N LEU A 5 15.52 -0.14 -0.99
CA LEU A 5 15.74 -1.59 -0.88
C LEU A 5 17.21 -1.95 -0.99
N ASN A 6 17.96 -1.18 -1.79
CA ASN A 6 19.38 -1.41 -2.03
C ASN A 6 20.27 -0.81 -0.94
N LYS A 7 19.69 -0.24 0.14
CA LYS A 7 20.39 0.43 1.26
C LYS A 7 21.44 1.46 0.83
N LYS A 8 21.29 2.02 -0.38
CA LYS A 8 22.29 2.89 -1.00
C LYS A 8 22.11 4.33 -0.51
N ARG A 9 23.21 4.99 -0.16
CA ARG A 9 23.24 6.42 0.10
C ARG A 9 23.05 7.20 -1.20
N PHE A 10 22.25 8.26 -1.16
CA PHE A 10 22.07 9.20 -2.27
C PHE A 10 22.51 10.60 -1.82
N LYS A 11 23.08 11.39 -2.74
CA LYS A 11 23.43 12.79 -2.53
C LYS A 11 22.56 13.63 -3.46
N THR A 12 21.99 14.72 -2.95
CA THR A 12 21.16 15.66 -3.72
C THR A 12 21.33 17.07 -3.18
N LYS A 13 21.15 18.08 -4.05
CA LYS A 13 21.06 19.50 -3.67
C LYS A 13 19.61 19.96 -3.43
N LYS A 14 18.61 19.11 -3.74
CA LYS A 14 17.18 19.39 -3.51
C LYS A 14 16.76 18.88 -2.14
N SER A 15 15.95 19.66 -1.42
CA SER A 15 15.36 19.29 -0.11
C SER A 15 14.24 18.23 -0.21
N THR A 16 14.00 17.68 -1.41
CA THR A 16 12.96 16.67 -1.64
C THR A 16 13.57 15.45 -2.33
N ILE A 17 13.18 14.26 -1.88
CA ILE A 17 13.58 12.98 -2.45
C ILE A 17 12.32 12.18 -2.80
N SER A 18 12.14 11.88 -4.09
CA SER A 18 11.07 11.01 -4.55
C SER A 18 11.45 9.55 -4.31
N VAL A 19 10.60 8.83 -3.59
CA VAL A 19 10.79 7.42 -3.25
C VAL A 19 10.01 6.55 -4.23
N ALA A 20 10.59 5.42 -4.64
CA ALA A 20 9.85 4.46 -5.45
C ALA A 20 8.65 3.93 -4.66
N ALA A 21 7.48 3.86 -5.30
CA ALA A 21 6.33 3.15 -4.74
C ALA A 21 6.67 1.65 -4.57
N GLY A 22 6.10 1.01 -3.56
CA GLY A 22 6.31 -0.42 -3.30
C GLY A 22 7.43 -0.74 -2.30
N LEU A 23 7.71 0.16 -1.35
CA LEU A 23 8.43 -0.26 -0.15
C LEU A 23 7.61 -1.35 0.58
N PRO A 24 8.18 -2.52 0.88
CA PRO A 24 7.51 -3.56 1.65
C PRO A 24 7.05 -3.04 3.02
N ALA A 25 6.06 -3.69 3.60
CA ALA A 25 5.69 -3.41 4.97
C ALA A 25 6.86 -3.72 5.92
N GLY A 26 7.07 -2.85 6.90
CA GLY A 26 8.19 -2.93 7.82
C GLY A 26 8.57 -1.58 8.42
N LYS A 27 9.57 -1.59 9.30
CA LYS A 27 10.11 -0.39 9.95
C LYS A 27 11.37 0.07 9.24
N TYR A 28 11.40 1.35 8.89
CA TYR A 28 12.50 2.00 8.19
C TYR A 28 13.03 3.18 9.02
N ILE A 29 14.35 3.35 8.99
CA ILE A 29 15.03 4.53 9.53
C ILE A 29 15.67 5.26 8.36
N PHE A 30 15.18 6.46 8.08
CA PHE A 30 15.79 7.37 7.13
C PHE A 30 16.76 8.27 7.86
N GLN A 31 17.98 8.40 7.31
CA GLN A 31 19.02 9.26 7.87
C GLN A 31 19.33 10.38 6.88
N LEU A 32 19.36 11.61 7.39
CA LEU A 32 19.75 12.80 6.63
C LEU A 32 20.99 13.43 7.26
N SER A 33 22.05 13.58 6.47
CA SER A 33 23.21 14.40 6.78
C SER A 33 23.33 15.50 5.73
N VAL A 34 23.60 16.72 6.16
CA VAL A 34 23.85 17.86 5.27
C VAL A 34 25.33 18.19 5.25
N ILE A 35 25.79 18.74 4.12
CA ILE A 35 27.15 19.26 3.94
C ILE A 35 26.99 20.76 3.71
N ASP A 36 27.62 21.59 4.53
CA ASP A 36 27.61 23.05 4.34
C ASP A 36 28.60 23.50 3.27
N ASN A 37 28.72 24.82 3.06
CA ASN A 37 29.61 25.38 2.05
C ASN A 37 31.10 25.22 2.40
N ASP A 38 31.42 25.06 3.69
CA ASP A 38 32.78 24.84 4.19
C ASP A 38 33.15 23.35 4.21
N GLY A 39 32.21 22.47 3.86
CA GLY A 39 32.40 21.02 3.79
C GLY A 39 32.13 20.29 5.11
N ASN A 40 31.63 20.98 6.13
CA ASN A 40 31.29 20.33 7.40
C ASN A 40 30.06 19.44 7.23
N ILE A 41 30.10 18.27 7.86
CA ILE A 41 29.01 17.29 7.82
C ILE A 41 28.24 17.34 9.14
N SER A 42 26.92 17.53 9.06
CA SER A 42 26.07 17.52 10.24
C SER A 42 25.99 16.13 10.88
N GLN A 43 25.64 16.09 12.18
CA GLN A 43 25.11 14.86 12.76
C GLN A 43 23.85 14.41 11.98
N PRO A 44 23.63 13.09 11.82
CA PRO A 44 22.50 12.59 11.06
C PRO A 44 21.18 12.77 11.82
N ALA A 45 20.23 13.46 11.20
CA ALA A 45 18.84 13.47 11.64
C ALA A 45 18.18 12.13 11.26
N GLN A 46 17.35 11.57 12.14
CA GLN A 46 16.69 10.28 11.92
C GLN A 46 15.17 10.42 11.86
N LEU A 47 14.55 9.79 10.87
CA LEU A 47 13.10 9.66 10.76
C LEU A 47 12.74 8.17 10.75
N LYS A 48 11.91 7.77 11.72
CA LYS A 48 11.36 6.42 11.80
C LYS A 48 10.03 6.38 11.05
N VAL A 49 9.89 5.48 10.10
CA VAL A 49 8.66 5.29 9.33
C VAL A 49 8.28 3.82 9.40
N GLU A 50 7.01 3.56 9.72
CA GLU A 50 6.44 2.23 9.66
C GLU A 50 5.50 2.15 8.47
N ILE A 51 5.78 1.21 7.57
CA ILE A 51 4.92 0.92 6.43
C ILE A 51 4.06 -0.27 6.83
N VAL A 52 2.76 -0.06 6.92
CA VAL A 52 1.78 -1.10 7.23
C VAL A 52 1.13 -1.58 5.94
N ARG A 53 0.81 -2.88 5.87
CA ARG A 53 -0.03 -3.40 4.79
C ARG A 53 -1.46 -2.92 5.01
N SER A 54 -2.14 -2.54 3.95
CA SER A 54 -3.59 -2.38 3.99
C SER A 54 -4.23 -3.74 4.32
N PRO A 55 -5.28 -3.78 5.16
CA PRO A 55 -6.01 -5.01 5.43
C PRO A 55 -6.72 -5.51 4.15
N ILE A 56 -6.78 -6.83 3.97
CA ILE A 56 -7.65 -7.44 2.97
C ILE A 56 -9.03 -7.54 3.60
N ILE A 57 -10.01 -6.79 3.07
CA ILE A 57 -11.42 -6.94 3.44
C ILE A 57 -11.99 -8.02 2.54
N THR A 58 -12.22 -9.21 3.08
CA THR A 58 -12.98 -10.25 2.38
C THR A 58 -14.45 -10.01 2.68
N GLU A 59 -15.23 -9.61 1.68
CA GLU A 59 -16.68 -9.65 1.82
C GLU A 59 -17.14 -11.11 2.01
N PRO A 60 -18.16 -11.36 2.84
CA PRO A 60 -18.69 -12.70 2.99
C PRO A 60 -19.20 -13.20 1.64
N VAL A 61 -18.71 -14.36 1.21
CA VAL A 61 -19.31 -15.08 0.09
C VAL A 61 -20.66 -15.61 0.56
N ILE A 62 -21.74 -14.99 0.09
CA ILE A 62 -23.10 -15.52 0.26
C ILE A 62 -23.29 -16.66 -0.75
N THR A 63 -22.76 -17.84 -0.42
CA THR A 63 -23.16 -19.09 -1.09
C THR A 63 -24.51 -19.50 -0.51
N GLY A 64 -25.57 -18.82 -0.94
CA GLY A 64 -26.92 -19.30 -0.68
C GLY A 64 -27.11 -20.65 -1.37
N PRO A 65 -27.83 -21.62 -0.78
CA PRO A 65 -28.30 -22.77 -1.54
C PRO A 65 -29.11 -22.22 -2.73
N VAL A 66 -28.79 -22.66 -3.96
CA VAL A 66 -29.76 -22.53 -5.05
C VAL A 66 -30.96 -23.36 -4.61
N LEU A 67 -32.02 -22.68 -4.16
CA LEU A 67 -33.28 -23.32 -3.84
C LEU A 67 -33.89 -23.77 -5.17
N LEU A 68 -33.49 -24.95 -5.66
CA LEU A 68 -34.28 -25.71 -6.62
C LEU A 68 -35.46 -26.30 -5.85
N GLY A 69 -36.36 -25.43 -5.39
CA GLY A 69 -37.62 -25.84 -4.80
C GLY A 69 -38.54 -26.41 -5.90
N PRO A 70 -39.39 -27.39 -5.57
CA PRO A 70 -40.40 -27.86 -6.51
C PRO A 70 -41.41 -26.73 -6.75
N GLY A 71 -41.49 -26.27 -8.00
CA GLY A 71 -42.54 -25.41 -8.57
C GLY A 71 -43.28 -24.47 -7.61
N ILE A 72 -42.82 -23.23 -7.49
CA ILE A 72 -43.73 -22.14 -7.12
C ILE A 72 -44.65 -21.93 -8.34
N SER A 73 -45.84 -22.55 -8.33
CA SER A 73 -46.92 -22.14 -9.22
C SER A 73 -47.52 -20.86 -8.64
N VAL A 74 -47.14 -19.71 -9.19
CA VAL A 74 -47.85 -18.45 -8.96
C VAL A 74 -49.05 -18.44 -9.92
N PRO A 75 -50.30 -18.44 -9.44
CA PRO A 75 -51.44 -18.29 -10.33
C PRO A 75 -51.39 -16.89 -10.95
N GLY A 76 -51.13 -16.80 -12.25
CA GLY A 76 -51.30 -15.57 -13.02
C GLY A 76 -50.08 -15.03 -13.76
N ILE A 77 -48.93 -15.69 -13.76
CA ILE A 77 -47.83 -15.31 -14.68
C ILE A 77 -47.89 -16.25 -15.88
N THR A 78 -48.62 -15.84 -16.92
CA THR A 78 -48.45 -16.41 -18.25
C THR A 78 -47.19 -15.79 -18.85
N THR A 79 -46.15 -16.60 -19.01
CA THR A 79 -45.06 -16.26 -19.92
C THR A 79 -45.42 -16.86 -21.26
N ASP A 80 -45.92 -16.03 -22.18
CA ASP A 80 -45.90 -16.33 -23.60
C ASP A 80 -44.43 -16.45 -24.05
N ILE A 81 -44.11 -17.58 -24.68
CA ILE A 81 -42.91 -17.76 -25.51
C ILE A 81 -43.31 -17.69 -26.97
#